data_AF-A0A924KJ34-F1
#
_entry.id   AF-A0A924KJ34-F1
#
_cell.length_a   1.000
_cell.length_b   1.000
_cell.length_c   1.000
_cell.angle_alpha   90.00
_cell.angle_beta   90.00
_cell.angle_gamma   90.00
#
_symmetry.space_group_name_H-M   'P 1'
#
loop_
_entity.id
_entity.type
_entity.pdbx_description
1 polymer ?
#
loop_
_entity_poly.entity_id
_entity_poly.type
_entity_poly.pdbx_seq_one_letter_code
_entity_poly.pdbx_strand_id
1 'polypeptide(L)' 'MNFGLIIIGDEILSGKRADKHLAKAIEILGQRGLQVAYADYVGDDPARITETLRRAFTLGDVVFSFG' A
#
# COMPACT_ATOMS: atom_id res chain seq x y z
N MET A 1 14.37 -5.27 6.92
CA MET A 1 12.91 -5.39 7.06
C MET A 1 12.32 -4.12 6.52
N ASN A 2 11.63 -4.17 5.38
CA ASN A 2 11.05 -2.98 4.77
C ASN A 2 9.60 -2.79 5.21
N PHE A 3 9.09 -1.57 5.04
CA PHE A 3 7.68 -1.24 5.23
C PHE A 3 7.06 -0.88 3.87
N GLY A 4 6.06 -1.65 3.45
CA GLY A 4 5.32 -1.45 2.20
C GLY A 4 3.87 -1.05 2.45
N LEU A 5 3.24 -0.48 1.42
CA LEU A 5 1.79 -0.27 1.38
C LEU A 5 1.16 -1.00 0.19
N ILE A 6 -0.07 -1.45 0.37
CA ILE A 6 -1.00 -1.81 -0.69
C ILE A 6 -2.22 -0.91 -0.53
N ILE A 7 -2.56 -0.14 -1.56
CA ILE A 7 -3.70 0.78 -1.56
C ILE A 7 -4.66 0.31 -2.64
N ILE A 8 -5.83 -0.16 -2.22
CA ILE A 8 -6.85 -0.78 -3.05
C ILE A 8 -7.97 0.24 -3.28
N GLY A 9 -8.44 0.38 -4.52
CA GLY A 9 -9.63 1.17 -4.84
C GLY A 9 -9.60 1.76 -6.24
N ASP A 10 -10.60 1.43 -7.05
CA ASP A 10 -10.77 1.98 -8.40
C ASP A 10 -10.98 3.49 -8.37
N GLU A 11 -11.54 4.05 -7.29
CA GLU A 11 -11.71 5.49 -7.14
C GLU A 11 -10.38 6.24 -6.98
N ILE A 12 -9.35 5.56 -6.44
CA ILE A 12 -8.01 6.11 -6.31
C ILE A 12 -7.35 6.11 -7.69
N LEU A 13 -7.43 4.98 -8.41
CA LEU A 13 -6.87 4.85 -9.75
C LEU A 13 -7.55 5.75 -10.79
N SER A 14 -8.87 5.95 -10.65
CA SER A 14 -9.64 6.86 -11.51
C SER A 14 -9.50 8.33 -11.13
N GLY A 15 -8.81 8.65 -10.01
CA GLY A 15 -8.65 10.02 -9.51
C GLY A 15 -9.92 10.65 -8.93
N LYS A 16 -11.02 9.89 -8.81
CA LYS A 16 -12.25 10.35 -8.16
C LYS A 16 -12.02 10.68 -6.68
N ARG A 17 -11.06 10.01 -6.06
CA ARG A 17 -10.64 10.23 -4.68
C ARG A 17 -9.12 10.34 -4.62
N ALA A 18 -8.64 11.38 -3.96
CA ALA A 18 -7.23 11.50 -3.64
C ALA A 18 -6.88 10.54 -2.49
N ASP A 19 -5.84 9.74 -2.67
CA ASP A 19 -5.27 8.92 -1.61
C ASP A 19 -4.72 9.81 -0.48
N LYS A 20 -4.98 9.39 0.76
CA LYS A 20 -4.42 10.01 1.98
C LYS A 20 -3.59 9.02 2.80
N HIS A 21 -3.60 7.74 2.43
CA HIS A 21 -2.92 6.68 3.17
C HIS A 21 -1.42 6.78 3.02
N LEU A 22 -0.90 6.99 1.80
CA LEU A 22 0.55 7.10 1.58
C LEU A 22 1.16 8.23 2.40
N ALA A 23 0.62 9.44 2.28
CA ALA A 23 1.12 10.61 3.01
C ALA A 23 1.08 10.39 4.53
N LYS A 24 -0.01 9.80 5.05
CA LYS A 24 -0.14 9.54 6.49
C LYS A 24 0.79 8.43 6.96
N ALA A 25 1.02 7.40 6.16
CA ALA A 25 1.95 6.32 6.49
C ALA A 25 3.40 6.83 6.53
N ILE A 26 3.82 7.66 5.57
CA ILE A 26 5.13 8.32 5.58
C ILE A 26 5.30 9.14 6.86
N GLU A 27 4.29 9.93 7.24
CA GLU A 27 4.30 10.73 8.47
C GLU A 27 4.47 9.84 9.72
N ILE A 28 3.62 8.83 9.89
CA ILE A 28 3.59 7.96 11.08
C ILE A 28 4.86 7.11 11.21
N LEU A 29 5.33 6.54 10.11
CA LEU A 29 6.56 5.76 10.09
C LEU A 29 7.78 6.67 10.31
N GLY A 30 7.79 7.86 9.69
CA GLY A 30 8.84 8.85 9.88
C GLY A 30 9.01 9.30 11.33
N GLN A 31 7.92 9.46 12.08
CA GLN A 31 7.95 9.73 13.53
C GLN A 31 8.69 8.64 14.35
N ARG A 32 8.84 7.44 13.79
CA ARG A 32 9.54 6.30 14.42
C ARG A 32 10.92 6.04 13.81
N GLY A 33 11.41 6.93 12.94
CA GLY A 33 12.66 6.73 12.20
C GLY A 33 12.57 5.64 11.13
N LEU A 34 11.36 5.23 10.75
CA LEU A 34 11.09 4.23 9.72
C LEU A 34 10.71 4.92 8.40
N GLN A 35 10.85 4.19 7.29
CA GLN A 35 10.56 4.71 5.96
C GLN A 35 9.65 3.75 5.19
N VAL A 36 8.77 4.33 4.37
CA VAL A 36 8.03 3.60 3.35
C VAL A 36 9.00 3.25 2.22
N ALA A 37 9.18 1.95 1.96
CA ALA A 37 10.05 1.47 0.89
C ALA A 37 9.34 1.41 -0.47
N TYR A 38 8.04 1.08 -0.49
CA TYR A 38 7.22 1.01 -1.69
C TYR A 38 5.72 1.15 -1.34
N ALA A 39 4.93 1.49 -2.36
CA ALA A 39 3.47 1.45 -2.29
C ALA A 39 2.92 0.89 -3.61
N ASP A 40 2.15 -0.19 -3.55
CA ASP A 40 1.44 -0.77 -4.68
C ASP A 40 -0.01 -0.24 -4.69
N TYR A 41 -0.41 0.46 -5.75
CA TYR A 41 -1.80 0.87 -5.96
C TYR A 41 -2.51 -0.16 -6.86
N VAL A 42 -3.65 -0.68 -6.40
CA VAL A 42 -4.37 -1.78 -7.05
C VAL A 42 -5.85 -1.43 -7.18
N GLY A 43 -6.48 -1.79 -8.29
CA GLY A 43 -7.93 -1.63 -8.46
C GLY A 43 -8.72 -2.70 -7.71
N ASP A 44 -10.05 -2.58 -7.69
CA ASP A 44 -10.98 -3.49 -7.01
C ASP A 44 -11.17 -4.84 -7.76
N ASP A 45 -10.14 -5.28 -8.48
CA ASP A 45 -10.12 -6.56 -9.17
C ASP A 45 -9.53 -7.65 -8.24
N PRO A 46 -10.32 -8.69 -7.89
CA PRO A 46 -9.87 -9.73 -6.97
C PRO A 46 -8.61 -10.46 -7.42
N ALA A 47 -8.41 -10.65 -8.73
CA ALA A 47 -7.24 -11.35 -9.24
C ALA A 47 -5.96 -10.51 -9.04
N ARG A 48 -6.03 -9.20 -9.32
CA ARG A 48 -4.92 -8.26 -9.07
C ARG A 48 -4.61 -8.14 -7.58
N ILE A 49 -5.63 -8.01 -6.73
CA ILE A 49 -5.44 -7.94 -5.27
C ILE A 49 -4.72 -9.20 -4.78
N THR A 50 -5.17 -10.38 -5.23
CA THR A 50 -4.56 -11.67 -4.87
C THR A 50 -3.10 -11.75 -5.30
N GLU A 51 -2.77 -11.28 -6.50
CA GLU A 51 -1.38 -11.27 -7.00
C GLU A 51 -0.47 -10.39 -6.13
N THR A 52 -0.91 -9.16 -5.85
CA THR A 52 -0.16 -8.21 -5.02
C THR A 52 0.03 -8.74 -3.59
N LEU A 53 -1.01 -9.32 -3.00
CA LEU A 53 -0.91 -9.93 -1.67
C LEU A 53 0.05 -11.13 -1.67
N ARG A 54 0.02 -11.99 -2.70
CA ARG A 54 0.95 -13.11 -2.82
C ARG A 54 2.39 -12.61 -2.85
N ARG A 55 2.68 -11.60 -3.68
CA ARG A 55 4.01 -10.97 -3.72
C ARG A 55 4.40 -10.41 -2.35
N ALA A 56 3.53 -9.66 -1.69
CA ALA A 56 3.79 -9.08 -0.37
C ALA A 56 4.13 -10.16 0.69
N PHE A 57 3.38 -11.26 0.72
CA PHE A 57 3.65 -12.36 1.67
C PHE A 57 4.98 -13.07 1.41
N THR A 58 5.48 -13.09 0.17
CA THR A 58 6.76 -13.75 -0.16
C THR A 58 8.00 -12.93 0.21
N LEU A 59 7.88 -11.61 0.35
CA LEU A 59 9.02 -10.71 0.52
C LEU A 59 9.54 -10.64 1.96
N GLY A 60 8.79 -11.13 2.96
CA GLY A 60 9.18 -11.05 4.37
C GLY A 60 9.20 -9.62 4.95
N ASP A 61 8.57 -8.68 4.25
CA ASP A 61 8.43 -7.28 4.65
C ASP A 61 7.17 -7.06 5.50
N VAL A 62 7.11 -5.94 6.23
CA VAL A 62 5.87 -5.49 6.89
C VAL A 62 5.06 -4.71 5.88
N VAL A 63 3.87 -5.18 5.53
CA VAL A 63 3.01 -4.52 4.54
C VAL A 63 1.67 -4.12 5.15
N PHE A 64 1.30 -2.85 5.00
CA PHE A 64 -0.01 -2.35 5.39
C PHE A 64 -0.94 -2.32 4.17
N SER A 65 -2.14 -2.86 4.30
CA SER A 65 -3.17 -2.81 3.24
C SER A 65 -4.28 -1.83 3.61
N PHE A 66 -4.70 -1.01 2.64
CA PHE A 66 -5.80 -0.05 2.74
C PHE A 66 -6.78 -0.31 1.59
N GLY A 67 -8.07 -0.12 1.83
CA GLY A 67 -9.15 -0.20 0.85
C GLY A 67 -10.24 0.80 1.18
#